data_AF-D8Q6C9-F1
#
_entry.id   AF-D8Q6C9-F1
#
_cell.length_a   1.000
_cell.length_b   1.000
_cell.length_c   1.000
_cell.angle_alpha   90.00
_cell.angle_beta   90.00
_cell.angle_gamma   90.00
#
_symmetry.space_group_name_H-M   'P 1'
#
loop_
_entity.id
_entity.type
_entity.pdbx_description
1 polymer ?
#
loop_
_entity_poly.entity_id
_entity_poly.type
_entity_poly.pdbx_seq_one_letter_code
_entity_poly.pdbx_strand_id
1 'polypeptide(L)'
;MKTTTEKTRAARLGVPAQRSQGSRKGKRAWRKHIDIDDVEERLEERREEERVLGTAVHEQPDAGLFTIDTTGDENVRRAIPKAKRQLTSLAILNERSAVPAVVGMKRKPASVSKAEKERLLRTAGRTKRGPLGSHVDGSEMGKGSALMELSEAVKESGKYDVWGNSLVDADMTEEEELPETIKPKPVKAPKLSTPREIINVPAVEAPHAGASYNPPLEAHQDLLLEAYKVEQQRIAE
;
A
#
# COMPACT_ATOMS: atom_id res chain seq x y z
N MET A 1 3.60 -40.46 19.46
CA MET A 1 2.17 -40.18 19.75
C MET A 1 2.01 -39.69 21.19
N LYS A 2 2.04 -38.36 21.39
CA LYS A 2 1.77 -37.75 22.70
C LYS A 2 0.25 -37.80 22.89
N THR A 3 -0.25 -38.72 23.70
CA THR A 3 -1.66 -38.74 24.12
C THR A 3 -1.90 -37.47 24.93
N THR A 4 -2.65 -36.53 24.38
CA THR A 4 -3.21 -35.44 25.17
C THR A 4 -4.12 -36.08 26.21
N THR A 5 -3.66 -36.16 27.45
CA THR A 5 -4.52 -36.50 28.58
C THR A 5 -5.53 -35.38 28.70
N GLU A 6 -6.72 -35.60 28.13
CA GLU A 6 -7.84 -34.70 28.29
C GLU A 6 -8.10 -34.51 29.78
N LYS A 7 -8.00 -33.25 30.21
CA LYS A 7 -8.34 -32.81 31.56
C LYS A 7 -9.79 -33.20 31.80
N THR A 8 -10.05 -34.08 32.75
CA THR A 8 -11.38 -34.53 33.12
C THR A 8 -12.30 -33.33 33.32
N ARG A 9 -13.33 -33.20 32.47
CA ARG A 9 -14.33 -32.14 32.53
C ARG A 9 -14.98 -32.20 33.92
N ALA A 10 -15.01 -31.08 34.64
CA ALA A 10 -15.61 -31.03 35.97
C ALA A 10 -17.08 -31.46 35.92
N ALA A 11 -17.54 -32.17 36.96
CA ALA A 11 -18.90 -32.68 37.01
C ALA A 11 -19.93 -31.55 36.84
N ARG A 12 -20.84 -31.71 35.86
CA ARG A 12 -22.00 -30.84 35.68
C ARG A 12 -22.90 -30.95 36.93
N LEU A 13 -23.41 -29.81 37.40
CA LEU A 13 -24.26 -29.74 38.59
C LEU A 13 -25.48 -30.65 38.41
N GLY A 14 -25.65 -31.64 39.29
CA GLY A 14 -26.78 -32.58 39.27
C GLY A 14 -26.48 -33.99 38.76
N VAL A 15 -25.29 -34.26 38.19
CA VAL A 15 -24.90 -35.60 37.71
C VAL A 15 -23.96 -36.31 38.70
N PRO A 16 -24.16 -37.60 39.01
CA PRO A 16 -23.29 -38.32 39.94
C PRO A 16 -21.85 -38.46 39.40
N ALA A 17 -20.85 -38.12 40.22
CA ALA A 17 -19.42 -38.11 39.88
C ALA A 17 -18.78 -39.50 39.63
N GLN A 18 -19.57 -40.55 39.37
CA GLN A 18 -19.11 -41.95 39.29
C GLN A 18 -18.33 -42.30 38.02
N ARG A 19 -18.19 -41.37 37.06
CA ARG A 19 -17.57 -41.62 35.73
C ARG A 19 -16.04 -41.70 35.72
N SER A 20 -15.37 -41.47 36.85
CA SER A 20 -13.90 -41.44 36.96
C SER A 20 -13.22 -42.83 36.81
N GLN A 21 -13.98 -43.93 36.86
CA GLN A 21 -13.42 -45.28 36.80
C GLN A 21 -13.28 -45.79 35.36
N GLY A 22 -12.04 -45.86 34.85
CA GLY A 22 -11.74 -46.35 33.49
C GLY A 22 -11.92 -47.86 33.26
N SER A 23 -12.33 -48.64 34.27
CA SER A 23 -12.54 -50.08 34.13
C SER A 23 -13.80 -50.38 33.33
N ARG A 24 -13.62 -51.08 32.20
CA ARG A 24 -14.67 -51.53 31.28
C ARG A 24 -14.87 -53.04 31.33
N LYS A 25 -14.50 -53.70 32.43
CA LYS A 25 -14.59 -55.17 32.54
C LYS A 25 -16.04 -55.60 32.82
N GLY A 26 -16.71 -56.07 31.79
CA GLY A 26 -18.03 -56.70 31.86
C GLY A 26 -19.23 -55.74 31.74
N LYS A 27 -20.42 -56.31 31.53
CA LYS A 27 -21.66 -55.58 31.22
C LYS A 27 -22.05 -54.53 32.27
N ARG A 28 -21.82 -54.82 33.56
CA ARG A 28 -22.15 -53.89 34.67
C ARG A 28 -21.26 -52.65 34.67
N ALA A 29 -19.99 -52.78 34.29
CA ALA A 29 -19.06 -51.67 34.21
C ALA A 29 -19.37 -50.77 32.99
N TRP A 30 -19.71 -51.39 31.85
CA TRP A 30 -20.16 -50.66 30.65
C TRP A 30 -21.36 -49.76 30.93
N ARG A 31 -22.40 -50.27 31.60
CA ARG A 31 -23.58 -49.44 31.93
C ARG A 31 -23.30 -48.25 32.84
N LYS A 32 -22.19 -48.23 33.58
CA LYS A 32 -21.90 -47.23 34.61
C LYS A 32 -20.84 -46.21 34.22
N HIS A 33 -19.86 -46.61 33.41
CA HIS A 33 -18.66 -45.82 33.14
C HIS A 33 -18.47 -45.47 31.66
N ILE A 34 -19.47 -45.72 30.81
CA ILE A 34 -19.47 -45.17 29.45
C ILE A 34 -19.87 -43.71 29.54
N ASP A 35 -19.04 -42.88 28.95
CA ASP A 35 -19.35 -41.47 28.75
C ASP A 35 -20.19 -41.32 27.48
N ILE A 36 -21.38 -40.75 27.64
CA ILE A 36 -22.34 -40.47 26.56
C ILE A 36 -22.62 -38.96 26.57
N ASP A 37 -21.90 -38.16 27.36
CA ASP A 37 -22.19 -36.73 27.54
C ASP A 37 -22.12 -35.95 26.23
N ASP A 38 -21.18 -36.30 25.36
CA ASP A 38 -21.06 -35.71 24.03
C ASP A 38 -22.30 -35.98 23.16
N VAL A 39 -22.80 -37.21 23.21
CA VAL A 39 -24.01 -37.60 22.48
C VAL A 39 -25.25 -36.95 23.10
N GLU A 40 -25.34 -36.87 24.42
CA GLU A 40 -26.43 -36.20 25.14
C GLU A 40 -26.43 -34.70 24.87
N GLU A 41 -25.28 -34.02 24.98
CA GLU A 41 -25.09 -32.59 24.69
C GLU A 41 -25.50 -32.28 23.25
N ARG A 42 -25.02 -33.07 22.27
CA ARG A 42 -25.44 -32.90 20.87
C ARG A 42 -26.94 -33.10 20.66
N LEU A 43 -27.57 -34.05 21.36
CA LEU A 43 -29.02 -34.26 21.27
C LEU A 43 -29.80 -33.15 21.97
N GLU A 44 -29.25 -32.55 23.03
CA GLU A 44 -29.81 -31.37 23.70
C GLU A 44 -29.70 -30.13 22.80
N GLU A 45 -28.54 -29.86 22.20
CA GLU A 45 -28.32 -28.80 21.22
C GLU A 45 -29.32 -28.89 20.06
N ARG A 46 -29.49 -30.08 19.47
CA ARG A 46 -30.51 -30.27 18.42
C ARG A 46 -31.93 -29.91 18.91
N ARG A 47 -32.30 -30.29 20.13
CA ARG A 47 -33.61 -29.93 20.70
C ARG A 47 -33.71 -28.44 21.03
N GLU A 48 -32.61 -27.79 21.34
CA GLU A 48 -32.54 -26.34 21.53
C GLU A 48 -32.76 -25.61 20.21
N GLU A 49 -32.10 -26.05 19.14
CA GLU A 49 -32.33 -25.58 17.77
C GLU A 49 -33.82 -25.73 17.40
N GLU A 50 -34.40 -26.91 17.62
CA GLU A 50 -35.84 -27.14 17.38
C GLU A 50 -36.74 -26.22 18.21
N ARG A 51 -36.37 -25.89 19.45
CA ARG A 51 -37.15 -24.97 20.31
C ARG A 51 -37.06 -23.52 19.86
N VAL A 52 -35.90 -23.08 19.39
CA VAL A 52 -35.64 -21.67 19.03
C VAL A 52 -36.07 -21.38 17.59
N LEU A 53 -35.65 -22.24 16.65
CA LEU A 53 -35.83 -22.06 15.21
C LEU A 53 -37.05 -22.83 14.67
N GLY A 54 -37.51 -23.85 15.39
CA GLY A 54 -38.62 -24.72 14.98
C GLY A 54 -38.20 -25.98 14.22
N THR A 55 -37.00 -26.00 13.66
CA THR A 55 -36.41 -27.13 12.93
C THR A 55 -34.92 -27.23 13.23
N ALA A 56 -34.32 -28.41 13.04
CA ALA A 56 -32.88 -28.55 13.16
C ALA A 56 -32.15 -27.77 12.06
N VAL A 57 -31.01 -27.15 12.38
CA VAL A 57 -30.31 -26.24 11.44
C VAL A 57 -29.94 -26.93 10.13
N HIS A 58 -29.58 -28.21 10.19
CA HIS A 58 -29.18 -29.01 9.02
C HIS A 58 -30.33 -29.42 8.10
N GLU A 59 -31.59 -29.32 8.54
CA GLU A 59 -32.78 -29.61 7.73
C GLU A 59 -33.35 -28.35 7.07
N GLN A 60 -32.96 -27.17 7.54
CA GLN A 60 -33.43 -25.90 6.99
C GLN A 60 -32.84 -25.67 5.59
N PRO A 61 -33.64 -25.25 4.60
CA PRO A 61 -33.11 -24.94 3.27
C PRO A 61 -32.19 -23.71 3.34
N ASP A 62 -31.11 -23.72 2.55
CA ASP A 62 -30.11 -22.65 2.48
C ASP A 62 -30.74 -21.26 2.22
N ALA A 63 -31.83 -21.21 1.45
CA ALA A 63 -32.57 -19.97 1.16
C ALA A 63 -33.18 -19.31 2.40
N GLY A 64 -33.46 -20.08 3.47
CA GLY A 64 -33.92 -19.56 4.75
C GLY A 64 -32.79 -19.23 5.72
N LEU A 65 -31.58 -19.74 5.48
CA LEU A 65 -30.42 -19.55 6.34
C LEU A 65 -29.55 -18.36 5.87
N PHE A 66 -29.50 -18.13 4.56
CA PHE A 66 -28.65 -17.12 3.94
C PHE A 66 -29.47 -16.11 3.13
N THR A 67 -29.11 -14.84 3.26
CA THR A 67 -29.61 -13.76 2.41
C THR A 67 -28.45 -13.17 1.61
N ILE A 68 -28.62 -13.06 0.30
CA ILE A 68 -27.62 -12.41 -0.56
C ILE A 68 -27.85 -10.90 -0.47
N ASP A 69 -27.11 -10.24 0.42
CA ASP A 69 -27.08 -8.78 0.46
C ASP A 69 -26.17 -8.25 -0.66
N THR A 70 -26.81 -7.67 -1.68
CA THR A 70 -26.12 -7.03 -2.81
C THR A 70 -25.87 -5.54 -2.57
N THR A 71 -26.42 -4.99 -1.49
CA THR A 71 -26.47 -3.56 -1.23
C THR A 71 -25.80 -3.22 0.10
N GLY A 72 -24.58 -2.67 0.05
CA GLY A 72 -23.89 -2.28 1.28
C GLY A 72 -24.59 -1.15 2.05
N ASP A 73 -24.58 -1.25 3.37
CA ASP A 73 -25.20 -0.31 4.30
C ASP A 73 -24.82 1.16 4.04
N GLU A 74 -25.82 1.99 3.75
CA GLU A 74 -25.63 3.42 3.51
C GLU A 74 -25.13 4.17 4.76
N ASN A 75 -25.54 3.72 5.94
CA ASN A 75 -25.15 4.35 7.21
C ASN A 75 -23.66 4.16 7.49
N VAL A 76 -23.13 2.97 7.20
CA VAL A 76 -21.69 2.67 7.29
C VAL A 76 -20.93 3.49 6.25
N ARG A 77 -21.44 3.59 5.02
CA ARG A 77 -20.86 4.44 3.97
C ARG A 77 -20.87 5.94 4.30
N ARG A 78 -21.82 6.41 5.11
CA ARG A 78 -21.90 7.79 5.60
C ARG A 78 -20.99 8.03 6.82
N ALA A 79 -20.87 7.04 7.70
CA ALA A 79 -20.04 7.09 8.90
C ALA A 79 -18.54 6.99 8.58
N ILE A 80 -18.16 6.22 7.56
CA ILE A 80 -16.78 6.20 7.08
C ILE A 80 -16.54 7.51 6.33
N PRO A 81 -15.66 8.40 6.84
CA PRO A 81 -15.35 9.61 6.11
C PRO A 81 -14.77 9.19 4.76
N LYS A 82 -15.36 9.69 3.67
CA LYS A 82 -14.79 9.62 2.32
C LYS A 82 -13.54 10.50 2.25
N ALA A 83 -12.59 10.30 3.15
CA ALA A 83 -11.27 10.84 3.04
C ALA A 83 -10.68 10.18 1.80
N LYS A 84 -10.64 10.92 0.69
CA LYS A 84 -9.76 10.59 -0.43
C LYS A 84 -8.40 10.36 0.22
N ARG A 85 -7.95 9.10 0.25
CA ARG A 85 -6.66 8.72 0.84
C ARG A 85 -5.66 9.73 0.30
N GLN A 86 -5.09 10.54 1.19
CA GLN A 86 -4.16 11.57 0.77
C GLN A 86 -3.06 10.87 -0.04
N LEU A 87 -2.56 11.52 -1.09
CA LEU A 87 -1.40 10.99 -1.80
C LEU A 87 -0.31 10.67 -0.78
N THR A 88 0.39 9.55 -0.97
CA THR A 88 1.45 9.11 -0.04
C THR A 88 2.46 10.21 0.23
N SER A 89 2.79 11.00 -0.80
CA SER A 89 3.63 12.20 -0.68
C SER A 89 3.06 13.25 0.28
N LEU A 90 1.75 13.53 0.22
CA LEU A 90 1.09 14.47 1.13
C LEU A 90 0.99 13.92 2.55
N ALA A 91 0.76 12.61 2.71
CA ALA A 91 0.77 11.96 4.01
C ALA A 91 2.14 12.09 4.70
N ILE A 92 3.23 11.75 3.99
CA ILE A 92 4.61 11.90 4.48
C ILE A 92 4.94 13.35 4.84
N LEU A 93 4.46 14.32 4.03
CA LEU A 93 4.66 15.75 4.32
C LEU A 93 3.83 16.26 5.51
N ASN A 94 2.72 15.59 5.83
CA ASN A 94 1.81 15.91 6.94
C ASN A 94 2.18 15.21 8.24
N GLU A 95 2.98 14.13 8.21
CA GLU A 95 3.59 13.47 9.37
C GLU A 95 4.71 14.33 10.01
N ARG A 96 4.38 15.59 10.29
CA ARG A 96 5.20 16.45 11.13
C ARG A 96 4.93 16.06 12.57
N SER A 97 5.96 16.09 13.41
CA SER A 97 5.84 15.82 14.84
C SER A 97 4.62 16.54 15.44
N ALA A 98 3.87 15.88 16.33
CA ALA A 98 2.73 16.49 17.04
C ALA A 98 3.13 17.73 17.87
N VAL A 99 4.43 17.91 18.10
CA VAL A 99 5.00 19.11 18.71
C VAL A 99 5.05 20.22 17.67
N PRO A 100 4.35 21.36 17.88
CA PRO A 100 4.47 22.50 16.99
C PRO A 100 5.91 23.01 16.99
N ALA A 101 6.44 23.37 15.82
CA ALA A 101 7.75 23.99 15.73
C ALA A 101 7.81 25.22 16.65
N VAL A 102 8.91 25.38 17.37
CA VAL A 102 9.16 26.56 18.21
C VAL A 102 9.03 27.79 17.33
N VAL A 103 7.95 28.55 17.51
CA VAL A 103 7.70 29.76 16.74
C VAL A 103 8.73 30.79 17.19
N GLY A 104 9.84 30.90 16.44
CA GLY A 104 10.78 31.98 16.62
C GLY A 104 10.03 33.31 16.57
N MET A 105 10.27 34.18 17.54
CA MET A 105 9.64 35.49 17.62
C MET A 105 9.92 36.23 16.31
N LYS A 106 8.87 36.51 15.53
CA LYS A 106 9.00 37.28 14.28
C LYS A 106 9.51 38.67 14.65
N ARG A 107 10.82 38.90 14.52
CA ARG A 107 11.39 40.24 14.65
C ARG A 107 10.76 41.07 13.54
N LYS A 108 10.08 42.17 13.90
CA LYS A 108 9.61 43.13 12.91
C LYS A 108 10.83 43.56 12.11
N PRO A 109 10.83 43.43 10.77
CA PRO A 109 11.95 43.95 9.99
C PRO A 109 12.08 45.44 10.32
N ALA A 110 13.32 45.90 10.54
CA ALA A 110 13.57 47.32 10.75
C ALA A 110 12.89 48.11 9.61
N SER A 111 12.15 49.15 9.97
CA SER A 111 11.44 49.98 9.01
C SER A 111 12.44 50.81 8.22
N VAL A 112 12.96 50.25 7.14
CA VAL A 112 13.81 50.98 6.18
C VAL A 112 12.94 51.99 5.44
N SER A 113 13.42 53.24 5.33
CA SER A 113 12.71 54.28 4.59
C SER A 113 12.51 53.87 3.13
N LYS A 114 11.44 54.36 2.47
CA LYS A 114 11.14 54.00 1.07
C LYS A 114 12.32 54.31 0.14
N ALA A 115 13.00 55.44 0.36
CA ALA A 115 14.16 55.86 -0.42
C ALA A 115 15.37 54.94 -0.22
N GLU A 116 15.64 54.55 1.04
CA GLU A 116 16.74 53.65 1.36
C GLU A 116 16.48 52.22 0.87
N LYS A 117 15.22 51.78 0.89
CA LYS A 117 14.79 50.52 0.27
C LYS A 117 15.01 50.52 -1.25
N GLU A 118 14.72 51.63 -1.92
CA GLU A 118 14.97 51.76 -3.37
C GLU A 118 16.47 51.79 -3.70
N ARG A 119 17.28 52.45 -2.86
CA ARG A 119 18.75 52.41 -2.97
C ARG A 119 19.30 50.99 -2.79
N LEU A 120 18.84 50.24 -1.79
CA LEU A 120 19.28 48.86 -1.53
C LEU A 120 18.85 47.90 -2.65
N LEU A 121 17.65 48.08 -3.19
CA LEU A 121 17.17 47.31 -4.33
C LEU A 121 18.01 47.59 -5.59
N ARG A 122 18.44 48.84 -5.80
CA ARG A 122 19.36 49.20 -6.89
C ARG A 122 20.74 48.56 -6.73
N THR A 123 21.34 48.62 -5.54
CA THR A 123 22.64 47.98 -5.28
C THR A 123 22.59 46.45 -5.39
N ALA A 124 21.44 45.85 -5.11
CA ALA A 124 21.22 44.41 -5.25
C ALA A 124 20.79 43.98 -6.68
N GLY A 125 20.75 44.91 -7.66
CA GLY A 125 20.34 44.62 -9.04
C GLY A 125 18.84 44.29 -9.21
N ARG A 126 18.02 44.58 -8.19
CA ARG A 126 16.57 44.33 -8.15
C ARG A 126 15.78 45.62 -8.38
N THR A 127 16.09 46.36 -9.44
CA THR A 127 15.34 47.58 -9.79
C THR A 127 13.93 47.22 -10.26
N LYS A 128 12.97 48.14 -10.07
CA LYS A 128 11.57 47.92 -10.49
C LYS A 128 11.52 47.85 -12.02
N ARG A 129 10.91 46.78 -12.54
CA ARG A 129 10.62 46.66 -13.98
C ARG A 129 9.37 47.46 -14.33
N GLY A 130 9.44 48.20 -15.44
CA GLY A 130 8.31 48.89 -16.02
C GLY A 130 7.31 47.92 -16.70
N PRO A 131 6.20 48.44 -17.22
CA PRO A 131 5.13 47.65 -17.85
C PRO A 131 5.60 46.80 -19.03
N LEU A 132 6.66 47.24 -19.71
CA LEU A 132 7.27 46.58 -20.87
C LEU A 132 8.53 45.77 -20.50
N GLY A 133 8.75 45.51 -19.20
CA GLY A 133 9.91 44.77 -18.71
C GLY A 133 11.24 45.55 -18.70
N SER A 134 11.23 46.81 -19.15
CA SER A 134 12.40 47.70 -19.10
C SER A 134 12.73 48.13 -17.67
N HIS A 135 14.02 48.22 -17.35
CA HIS A 135 14.47 48.80 -16.09
C HIS A 135 14.38 50.33 -16.20
N VAL A 136 13.47 50.94 -15.44
CA VAL A 136 13.25 52.39 -15.45
C VAL A 136 13.79 52.98 -14.16
N ASP A 137 14.91 53.69 -14.25
CA ASP A 137 15.47 54.44 -13.13
C ASP A 137 14.85 55.83 -13.07
N GLY A 138 13.93 56.03 -12.12
CA GLY A 138 13.23 57.31 -11.96
C GLY A 138 14.10 58.49 -11.50
N SER A 139 15.34 58.26 -11.09
CA SER A 139 16.29 59.32 -10.71
C SER A 139 17.10 59.88 -11.89
N GLU A 140 17.22 59.13 -12.98
CA GLU A 140 18.04 59.48 -14.14
C GLU A 140 17.14 59.72 -15.35
N MET A 141 16.38 60.82 -15.29
CA MET A 141 15.52 61.23 -16.39
C MET A 141 16.38 61.58 -17.61
N GLY A 142 16.27 60.80 -18.69
CA GLY A 142 16.94 61.06 -19.97
C GLY A 142 18.04 60.07 -20.40
N LYS A 143 18.39 59.06 -19.59
CA LYS A 143 19.41 58.05 -19.98
C LYS A 143 18.86 56.74 -20.54
N GLY A 144 17.55 56.53 -20.47
CA GLY A 144 16.90 55.34 -21.02
C GLY A 144 16.20 55.67 -22.34
N SER A 145 16.61 55.04 -23.43
CA SER A 145 15.81 54.76 -24.64
C SER A 145 15.55 55.83 -25.72
N ALA A 146 16.04 57.08 -25.62
CA ALA A 146 15.68 58.09 -26.62
C ALA A 146 16.69 58.29 -27.78
N LEU A 147 17.93 57.79 -27.68
CA LEU A 147 18.97 58.03 -28.70
C LEU A 147 19.94 56.85 -28.82
N MET A 148 19.43 55.63 -28.91
CA MET A 148 20.25 54.51 -29.38
C MET A 148 19.91 54.31 -30.85
N GLU A 149 20.82 54.64 -31.74
CA GLU A 149 20.67 54.30 -33.16
C GLU A 149 20.43 52.78 -33.29
N LEU A 150 19.57 52.40 -34.22
CA LEU A 150 19.27 50.98 -34.49
C LEU A 150 20.58 50.23 -34.70
N SER A 151 20.76 49.11 -33.97
CA SER A 151 21.95 48.27 -34.09
C SER A 151 22.17 47.87 -35.54
N GLU A 152 23.43 47.76 -35.97
CA GLU A 152 23.82 47.40 -37.34
C GLU A 152 23.11 46.13 -37.82
N ALA A 153 22.92 45.15 -36.93
CA ALA A 153 22.15 43.93 -37.20
C ALA A 153 20.69 44.17 -37.66
N VAL A 154 20.02 45.21 -37.17
CA VAL A 154 18.67 45.59 -37.60
C VAL A 154 18.71 46.28 -38.97
N LYS A 155 19.76 47.07 -39.24
CA LYS A 155 19.98 47.69 -40.56
C LYS A 155 20.30 46.64 -41.63
N GLU A 156 20.86 45.50 -41.23
CA GLU A 156 21.19 44.38 -42.13
C GLU A 156 20.07 43.35 -42.28
N SER A 157 19.09 43.34 -41.38
CA SER A 157 17.92 42.48 -41.48
C SER A 157 17.08 42.85 -42.72
N GLY A 158 17.09 41.97 -43.72
CA GLY A 158 16.45 42.19 -45.04
C GLY A 158 17.33 41.88 -46.25
N LYS A 159 18.64 41.64 -46.05
CA LYS A 159 19.56 41.21 -47.12
C LYS A 159 19.61 39.69 -47.35
N TYR A 160 18.90 38.91 -46.53
CA TYR A 160 18.86 37.45 -46.61
C TYR A 160 17.63 36.98 -47.39
N ASP A 161 17.85 36.44 -48.59
CA ASP A 161 16.80 35.87 -49.44
C ASP A 161 16.62 34.38 -49.13
N VAL A 162 15.46 34.03 -48.56
CA VAL A 162 15.14 32.67 -48.10
C VAL A 162 14.90 31.70 -49.27
N TRP A 163 14.78 32.20 -50.50
CA TRP A 163 14.52 31.42 -51.71
C TRP A 163 15.67 31.46 -52.73
N GLY A 164 16.76 32.16 -52.41
CA GLY A 164 17.95 32.21 -53.23
C GLY A 164 18.77 30.92 -53.09
N ASN A 165 18.80 30.09 -54.13
CA ASN A 165 19.67 28.90 -54.19
C ASN A 165 21.15 29.30 -54.38
N SER A 166 21.74 29.88 -53.34
CA SER A 166 23.20 29.98 -53.17
C SER A 166 23.61 29.03 -52.04
N LEU A 167 23.45 27.73 -52.29
CA LEU A 167 24.26 26.70 -51.65
C LEU A 167 25.66 26.83 -52.26
N VAL A 168 26.47 27.70 -51.66
CA VAL A 168 27.92 27.56 -51.69
C VAL A 168 28.29 27.09 -50.31
N ASP A 169 28.69 25.83 -50.28
CA ASP A 169 29.29 25.12 -49.16
C ASP A 169 30.36 26.02 -48.51
N ALA A 170 30.10 26.43 -47.28
CA ALA A 170 31.11 26.97 -46.40
C ALA A 170 30.89 26.28 -45.05
N ASP A 171 31.71 25.25 -44.84
CA ASP A 171 31.94 24.60 -43.57
C ASP A 171 32.12 25.66 -42.47
N MET A 172 31.07 25.90 -41.69
CA MET A 172 31.19 26.48 -40.37
C MET A 172 31.10 25.32 -39.38
N THR A 173 32.21 24.60 -39.28
CA THR A 173 32.62 23.96 -38.02
C THR A 173 32.90 25.07 -37.02
N GLU A 174 31.84 25.71 -36.53
CA GLU A 174 31.87 26.42 -35.26
C GLU A 174 30.92 25.65 -34.36
N GLU A 175 31.46 24.56 -33.81
CA GLU A 175 31.13 24.13 -32.46
C GLU A 175 31.43 25.32 -31.55
N GLU A 176 30.49 26.27 -31.51
CA GLU A 176 30.46 27.29 -30.48
C GLU A 176 30.52 26.56 -29.15
N GLU A 177 31.59 26.86 -28.41
CA GLU A 177 31.83 26.49 -27.03
C GLU A 177 30.65 26.94 -26.15
N LEU A 178 29.55 26.20 -26.20
CA LEU A 178 28.53 26.26 -25.17
C LEU A 178 29.17 25.66 -23.93
N PRO A 179 29.30 26.40 -22.81
CA PRO A 179 29.84 25.83 -21.59
C PRO A 179 28.98 24.61 -21.24
N GLU A 180 29.62 23.47 -21.02
CA GLU A 180 29.05 22.16 -20.63
C GLU A 180 28.34 22.18 -19.26
N THR A 181 27.78 23.32 -18.89
CA THR A 181 27.22 23.60 -17.58
C THR A 181 25.72 23.28 -17.61
N ILE A 182 25.45 22.06 -17.13
CA ILE A 182 24.19 21.59 -16.54
C ILE A 182 23.16 21.04 -17.53
N LYS A 183 23.54 20.02 -18.31
CA LYS A 183 22.57 18.92 -18.52
C LYS A 183 22.78 17.93 -17.37
N PRO A 184 21.85 17.80 -16.40
CA PRO A 184 22.01 16.82 -15.34
C PRO A 184 22.10 15.43 -15.97
N LYS A 185 23.21 14.73 -15.74
CA LYS A 185 23.35 13.32 -16.17
C LYS A 185 22.18 12.55 -15.56
N PRO A 186 21.41 11.76 -16.34
CA PRO A 186 20.31 10.98 -15.77
C PRO A 186 20.90 10.00 -14.75
N VAL A 187 20.60 10.22 -13.48
CA VAL A 187 21.05 9.34 -12.39
C VAL A 187 20.32 8.02 -12.55
N LYS A 188 21.06 6.96 -12.89
CA LYS A 188 20.52 5.61 -12.94
C LYS A 188 20.18 5.18 -11.52
N ALA A 189 18.94 4.76 -11.28
CA ALA A 189 18.54 4.22 -10.00
C ALA A 189 19.40 2.98 -9.65
N PRO A 190 19.81 2.81 -8.38
CA PRO A 190 20.51 1.61 -7.95
C PRO A 190 19.60 0.39 -8.14
N LYS A 191 20.16 -0.71 -8.64
CA LYS A 191 19.45 -2.00 -8.72
C LYS A 191 19.38 -2.58 -7.31
N LEU A 192 18.22 -2.48 -6.68
CA LEU A 192 17.94 -3.13 -5.40
C LEU A 192 17.33 -4.49 -5.66
N SER A 193 17.67 -5.49 -4.85
CA SER A 193 17.03 -6.81 -4.92
C SER A 193 15.56 -6.65 -4.59
N THR A 194 14.70 -7.19 -5.45
CA THR A 194 13.27 -7.19 -5.19
C THR A 194 12.90 -8.38 -4.31
N PRO A 195 11.91 -8.28 -3.40
CA PRO A 195 11.46 -9.44 -2.62
C PRO A 195 10.95 -10.58 -3.51
N ARG A 196 10.55 -10.30 -4.76
CA ARG A 196 10.19 -11.30 -5.77
C ARG A 196 11.36 -12.17 -6.20
N GLU A 197 12.59 -11.65 -6.18
CA GLU A 197 13.80 -12.45 -6.46
C GLU A 197 14.13 -13.41 -5.31
N ILE A 198 13.70 -13.07 -4.08
CA ILE A 198 13.96 -13.87 -2.87
C ILE A 198 12.89 -14.98 -2.73
N ILE A 199 11.65 -14.70 -3.13
CA ILE A 199 10.52 -15.63 -3.02
C ILE A 199 10.42 -16.46 -4.31
N ASN A 200 11.10 -17.60 -4.36
CA ASN A 200 10.99 -18.58 -5.44
C ASN A 200 9.90 -19.64 -5.14
N VAL A 201 8.68 -19.18 -4.86
CA VAL A 201 7.54 -20.05 -4.60
C VAL A 201 6.51 -19.82 -5.72
N PRO A 202 5.96 -20.87 -6.34
CA PRO A 202 4.93 -20.71 -7.35
C PRO A 202 3.70 -20.00 -6.76
N ALA A 203 2.95 -19.28 -7.60
CA ALA A 203 1.76 -18.55 -7.16
C ALA A 203 0.64 -19.48 -6.64
N VAL A 204 0.63 -20.74 -7.08
CA VAL A 204 -0.31 -21.78 -6.67
C VAL A 204 0.44 -23.09 -6.54
N GLU A 205 0.25 -23.79 -5.43
CA GLU A 205 0.76 -25.15 -5.25
C GLU A 205 -0.15 -26.13 -6.01
N ALA A 206 0.43 -26.90 -6.93
CA ALA A 206 -0.32 -27.91 -7.66
C ALA A 206 -0.55 -29.13 -6.75
N PRO A 207 -1.78 -29.67 -6.67
CA PRO A 207 -2.05 -30.86 -5.88
C PRO A 207 -1.36 -32.09 -6.47
N HIS A 208 -1.00 -33.05 -5.61
CA HIS A 208 -0.43 -34.32 -6.05
C HIS A 208 -1.43 -35.12 -6.89
N ALA A 209 -0.97 -35.77 -7.96
CA ALA A 209 -1.83 -36.47 -8.91
C ALA A 209 -2.65 -37.62 -8.28
N GLY A 210 -2.12 -38.22 -7.21
CA GLY A 210 -2.78 -39.26 -6.42
C GLY A 210 -4.02 -38.79 -5.65
N ALA A 211 -4.25 -37.48 -5.53
CA ALA A 211 -5.39 -36.90 -4.81
C ALA A 211 -6.65 -36.74 -5.68
N SER A 212 -6.58 -37.12 -6.96
CA SER A 212 -7.75 -37.14 -7.84
C SER A 212 -8.72 -38.26 -7.46
N TYR A 213 -9.98 -38.17 -7.91
CA TYR A 213 -11.02 -39.17 -7.58
C TYR A 213 -10.75 -40.55 -8.21
N ASN A 214 -10.04 -40.59 -9.34
CA ASN A 214 -9.63 -41.81 -10.03
C ASN A 214 -8.15 -41.72 -10.43
N PRO A 215 -7.22 -41.82 -9.46
CA PRO A 215 -5.80 -41.70 -9.73
C PRO A 215 -5.24 -43.02 -10.31
N PRO A 216 -4.15 -42.97 -11.09
CA PRO A 216 -3.41 -44.19 -11.39
C PRO A 216 -2.84 -44.79 -10.09
N LEU A 217 -2.77 -46.12 -10.04
CA LEU A 217 -2.39 -46.86 -8.83
C LEU A 217 -1.03 -46.42 -8.27
N GLU A 218 -0.06 -46.16 -9.14
CA GLU A 218 1.28 -45.70 -8.77
C GLU A 218 1.24 -44.34 -8.06
N ALA A 219 0.56 -43.35 -8.64
CA ALA A 219 0.47 -42.01 -8.04
C ALA A 219 -0.27 -42.00 -6.69
N HIS A 220 -1.26 -42.88 -6.52
CA HIS A 220 -1.96 -43.03 -5.24
C HIS A 220 -1.06 -43.69 -4.18
N GLN A 221 -0.28 -44.70 -4.54
CA GLN A 221 0.69 -45.32 -3.64
C GLN A 221 1.78 -44.32 -3.21
N ASP A 222 2.28 -43.53 -4.15
CA ASP A 222 3.27 -42.47 -3.87
C ASP A 222 2.73 -41.45 -2.87
N LEU A 223 1.46 -41.04 -3.01
CA LEU A 223 0.78 -40.16 -2.05
C LEU A 223 0.80 -40.76 -0.64
N LEU A 224 0.37 -42.01 -0.52
CA LEU A 224 0.31 -42.71 0.77
C LEU A 224 1.69 -42.85 1.40
N LEU A 225 2.73 -43.11 0.60
CA LEU A 225 4.11 -43.20 1.07
C LEU A 225 4.63 -41.86 1.56
N GLU A 226 4.30 -40.75 0.90
CA GLU A 226 4.65 -39.41 1.35
C GLU A 226 3.99 -39.09 2.69
N ALA A 227 2.67 -39.32 2.82
CA ALA A 227 1.94 -39.13 4.06
C ALA A 227 2.51 -39.99 5.20
N TYR A 228 2.88 -41.25 4.89
CA TYR A 228 3.51 -42.15 5.85
C TYR A 228 4.85 -41.61 6.36
N LYS A 229 5.71 -41.06 5.49
CA LYS A 229 6.99 -40.47 5.90
C LYS A 229 6.81 -39.26 6.82
N VAL A 230 5.83 -38.40 6.53
CA VAL A 230 5.49 -37.25 7.38
C VAL A 230 5.07 -37.72 8.78
N GLU A 231 4.21 -38.75 8.87
CA GLU A 231 3.81 -39.31 10.16
C GLU A 231 4.97 -39.98 10.90
N GLN A 232 5.87 -40.67 10.19
CA GLN A 232 7.09 -41.23 10.79
C GLN A 232 7.98 -40.14 11.40
N GLN A 233 8.21 -39.04 10.66
CA GLN A 233 8.98 -37.89 11.15
C GLN A 233 8.32 -37.29 12.39
N ARG A 234 7.01 -37.06 12.34
CA ARG A 234 6.22 -36.54 13.47
C ARG A 234 6.27 -37.43 14.71
N ILE A 235 6.33 -38.75 14.54
CA ILE A 235 6.45 -39.70 15.65
C ILE A 235 7.85 -39.68 16.27
N ALA A 236 8.88 -39.42 15.47
CA ALA A 236 10.27 -39.35 15.90
C ALA A 236 10.60 -38.07 16.69
N GLU A 237 9.87 -36.97 16.45
CA GLU A 237 9.91 -35.69 17.19
C GLU A 237 9.12 -35.70 18.53
#